data_AF-A0A3M1D1C9-F1
#
_entry.id   AF-A0A3M1D1C9-F1
#
_cell.length_a   1.000
_cell.length_b   1.000
_cell.length_c   1.000
_cell.angle_alpha   90.00
_cell.angle_beta   90.00
_cell.angle_gamma   90.00
#
_symmetry.space_group_name_H-M   'P 1'
#
loop_
_entity.id
_entity.type
_entity.pdbx_description
1 polymer ?
#
loop_
_entity_poly.entity_id
_entity_poly.type
_entity_poly.pdbx_seq_one_letter_code
_entity_poly.pdbx_strand_id
1 'polypeptide(L)'
;MITLLRSLAMGFFDRLANVWKGFLSLWISDVESKNPEAVYEAAIEERIKKHRELKKAVSGIVYLRNKIQAELESKQKELKEVNAQIPVAVQEGEDEAAMVLIQRRDELDASITELRIELEKISAQAEDAKQGLLAFQGEIEKLKREKEEMLAKKANAEARIQIRETLDGLSMDADIKALENVRESIEKKQAEADVGAELEGESLDAKLAKIKAKAATASARQELEEMKRKLAASQQSQAAAADAASEVKKTM
;
A
#
# COMPACT_ATOMS: atom_id res chain seq x y z
N MET A 1 -48.78 -34.29 25.72
CA MET A 1 -48.82 -33.06 24.91
C MET A 1 -47.68 -32.10 25.27
N ILE A 2 -46.43 -32.60 25.38
CA ILE A 2 -45.26 -31.86 25.92
C ILE A 2 -44.09 -31.82 24.93
N THR A 3 -44.26 -32.36 23.71
CA THR A 3 -43.16 -32.51 22.73
C THR A 3 -43.19 -31.49 21.59
N LEU A 4 -44.00 -30.43 21.67
CA LEU A 4 -44.22 -29.49 20.56
C LEU A 4 -43.67 -28.07 20.79
N LEU A 5 -43.24 -27.71 22.00
CA LEU A 5 -42.74 -26.36 22.30
C LEU A 5 -41.23 -26.17 22.07
N ARG A 6 -40.49 -27.26 21.81
CA ARG A 6 -39.02 -27.19 21.62
C ARG A 6 -38.58 -26.91 20.16
N SER A 7 -39.52 -26.84 19.21
CA SER A 7 -39.23 -26.71 17.78
C SER A 7 -39.35 -25.29 17.21
N LEU A 8 -39.88 -24.31 17.96
CA LEU A 8 -40.13 -22.96 17.45
C LEU A 8 -38.94 -22.00 17.61
N ALA A 9 -38.10 -22.18 18.64
CA ALA A 9 -36.96 -21.31 18.93
C ALA A 9 -35.80 -21.45 17.91
N MET A 10 -35.50 -22.68 17.46
CA MET A 10 -34.51 -22.90 16.38
C MET A 10 -34.97 -22.26 15.05
N GLY A 11 -36.28 -22.21 14.80
CA GLY A 11 -36.83 -21.80 13.51
C GLY A 11 -36.76 -20.30 13.22
N PHE A 12 -36.75 -19.42 14.23
CA PHE A 12 -36.66 -17.97 13.99
C PHE A 12 -35.22 -17.53 13.76
N PHE A 13 -34.28 -18.02 14.58
CA PHE A 13 -32.88 -17.65 14.49
C PHE A 13 -32.18 -18.22 13.26
N ASP A 14 -32.48 -19.46 12.86
CA ASP A 14 -31.96 -20.01 11.59
C ASP A 14 -32.48 -19.23 10.38
N ARG A 15 -33.73 -18.76 10.43
CA ARG A 15 -34.30 -17.90 9.37
C ARG A 15 -33.65 -16.51 9.37
N LEU A 16 -33.43 -15.91 10.54
CA LEU A 16 -32.75 -14.63 10.65
C LEU A 16 -31.29 -14.75 10.18
N ALA A 17 -30.54 -15.75 10.65
CA ALA A 17 -29.17 -16.03 10.24
C ALA A 17 -29.04 -16.28 8.72
N ASN A 18 -30.02 -16.98 8.12
CA ASN A 18 -30.04 -17.22 6.67
C ASN A 18 -30.40 -15.98 5.85
N VAL A 19 -31.33 -15.13 6.34
CA VAL A 19 -31.64 -13.83 5.71
C VAL A 19 -30.44 -12.88 5.78
N TRP A 20 -29.73 -12.85 6.91
CA TRP A 20 -28.53 -12.02 7.09
C TRP A 20 -27.33 -12.53 6.27
N LYS A 21 -27.11 -13.84 6.15
CA LYS A 21 -26.13 -14.41 5.19
C LYS A 21 -26.44 -14.01 3.75
N GLY A 22 -27.71 -13.99 3.36
CA GLY A 22 -28.15 -13.55 2.03
C GLY A 22 -27.91 -12.06 1.77
N PHE A 23 -28.09 -11.20 2.79
CA PHE A 23 -27.91 -9.75 2.66
C PHE A 23 -26.44 -9.35 2.44
N LEU A 24 -25.48 -10.09 3.00
CA LEU A 24 -24.05 -9.88 2.78
C LEU A 24 -23.62 -10.15 1.32
N SER A 25 -24.38 -10.95 0.57
CA SER A 25 -24.08 -11.23 -0.85
C SER A 25 -24.60 -10.16 -1.81
N LEU A 26 -25.52 -9.28 -1.37
CA LEU A 26 -26.28 -8.38 -2.22
C LEU A 26 -25.72 -6.95 -2.31
N TRP A 27 -24.67 -6.61 -1.56
CA TRP A 27 -24.06 -5.27 -1.58
C TRP A 27 -22.60 -5.26 -2.04
N ILE A 28 -22.24 -6.21 -2.91
CA ILE A 28 -21.14 -6.06 -3.87
C ILE A 28 -21.78 -5.54 -5.16
N SER A 29 -22.15 -4.27 -5.14
CA SER A 29 -22.47 -3.52 -6.36
C SER A 29 -21.36 -2.49 -6.54
N ASP A 30 -20.72 -2.57 -7.71
CA ASP A 30 -19.69 -1.73 -8.36
C ASP A 30 -19.68 -0.20 -8.07
N VAL A 31 -19.68 0.20 -6.80
CA VAL A 31 -19.50 1.59 -6.39
C VAL A 31 -18.20 1.70 -5.60
N GLU A 32 -17.18 1.99 -6.39
CA GLU A 32 -16.06 2.87 -6.05
C GLU A 32 -14.90 2.24 -5.28
N SER A 33 -14.15 1.42 -6.03
CA SER A 33 -12.76 1.00 -5.79
C SER A 33 -11.74 2.13 -5.55
N LYS A 34 -12.17 3.40 -5.46
CA LYS A 34 -11.30 4.57 -5.21
C LYS A 34 -11.05 4.86 -3.73
N ASN A 35 -11.99 4.52 -2.84
CA ASN A 35 -11.80 4.74 -1.41
C ASN A 35 -12.35 3.60 -0.55
N PRO A 36 -11.60 2.49 -0.38
CA PRO A 36 -12.04 1.35 0.43
C PRO A 36 -12.28 1.72 1.90
N GLU A 37 -11.60 2.74 2.42
CA GLU A 37 -11.84 3.23 3.78
C GLU A 37 -13.27 3.76 3.94
N ALA A 38 -13.69 4.62 3.02
CA ALA A 38 -15.03 5.21 3.04
C ALA A 38 -16.14 4.15 2.93
N VAL A 39 -15.91 3.08 2.14
CA VAL A 39 -16.85 1.97 2.03
C VAL A 39 -17.01 1.24 3.36
N TYR A 40 -15.91 0.90 4.04
CA TYR A 40 -15.97 0.27 5.36
C TYR A 40 -16.62 1.20 6.40
N GLU A 41 -16.31 2.49 6.38
CA GLU A 41 -16.90 3.47 7.30
C GLU A 41 -18.41 3.58 7.15
N ALA A 42 -18.90 3.74 5.90
CA ALA A 42 -20.32 3.79 5.62
C ALA A 42 -21.04 2.51 6.08
N ALA A 43 -20.44 1.35 5.78
CA ALA A 43 -20.97 0.04 6.17
C ALA A 43 -21.01 -0.17 7.70
N ILE A 44 -20.02 0.36 8.43
CA ILE A 44 -19.97 0.33 9.90
C ILE A 44 -21.01 1.30 10.47
N GLU A 45 -21.10 2.52 9.96
CA GLU A 45 -22.06 3.53 10.42
C GLU A 45 -23.50 3.05 10.26
N GLU A 46 -23.83 2.47 9.11
CA GLU A 46 -25.15 1.88 8.85
C GLU A 46 -25.48 0.79 9.87
N ARG A 47 -24.54 -0.13 10.14
CA ARG A 47 -24.74 -1.18 11.14
C ARG A 47 -24.89 -0.61 12.55
N ILE A 48 -24.13 0.44 12.91
CA ILE A 48 -24.30 1.13 14.21
C ILE A 48 -25.69 1.77 14.32
N LYS A 49 -26.20 2.35 13.22
CA LYS A 49 -27.58 2.88 13.17
C LYS A 49 -28.60 1.76 13.37
N LYS A 50 -28.45 0.64 12.66
CA LYS A 50 -29.32 -0.54 12.81
C LYS A 50 -29.25 -1.14 14.20
N HIS A 51 -28.08 -1.16 14.83
CA HIS A 51 -27.91 -1.64 16.19
C HIS A 51 -28.69 -0.76 17.18
N ARG A 52 -28.72 0.56 16.98
CA ARG A 52 -29.55 1.46 17.79
C ARG A 52 -31.04 1.18 17.62
N GLU A 53 -31.50 0.91 16.39
CA GLU A 53 -32.89 0.53 16.10
C GLU A 53 -33.26 -0.80 16.79
N LEU A 54 -32.41 -1.83 16.65
CA LEU A 54 -32.58 -3.13 17.30
C LEU A 54 -32.59 -3.00 18.82
N LYS A 55 -31.65 -2.24 19.41
CA LYS A 55 -31.61 -1.99 20.86
C LYS A 55 -32.91 -1.39 21.37
N LYS A 56 -33.52 -0.46 20.63
CA LYS A 56 -34.83 0.12 20.99
C LYS A 56 -35.93 -0.94 20.99
N ALA A 57 -35.99 -1.79 19.96
CA ALA A 57 -36.98 -2.86 19.88
C ALA A 57 -36.81 -3.90 21.01
N VAL A 58 -35.57 -4.33 21.28
CA VAL A 58 -35.23 -5.25 22.38
C VAL A 58 -35.64 -4.66 23.73
N SER A 59 -35.38 -3.37 23.97
CA SER A 59 -35.82 -2.69 25.19
C SER A 59 -37.34 -2.70 25.34
N GLY A 60 -38.10 -2.59 24.23
CA GLY A 60 -39.56 -2.72 24.26
C GLY A 60 -40.03 -4.10 24.72
N ILE A 61 -39.40 -5.18 24.25
CA ILE A 61 -39.71 -6.55 24.66
C ILE A 61 -39.35 -6.77 26.14
N VAL A 62 -38.19 -6.28 26.58
CA VAL A 62 -37.77 -6.36 27.99
C VAL A 62 -38.72 -5.57 28.90
N TYR A 63 -39.18 -4.40 28.45
CA TYR A 63 -40.18 -3.61 29.17
C TYR A 63 -41.49 -4.38 29.31
N LEU A 64 -42.00 -4.98 28.23
CA LEU A 64 -43.22 -5.79 28.26
C LEU A 64 -43.10 -6.96 29.24
N ARG A 65 -41.98 -7.71 29.17
CA ARG A 65 -41.69 -8.80 30.12
C ARG A 65 -41.77 -8.34 31.57
N ASN A 66 -41.12 -7.21 31.89
CA ASN A 66 -41.10 -6.67 33.25
C ASN A 66 -42.50 -6.20 33.69
N LYS A 67 -43.29 -5.65 32.77
CA LYS A 67 -44.68 -5.25 33.05
C LYS A 67 -45.55 -6.47 33.40
N ILE A 68 -45.49 -7.53 32.59
CA ILE A 68 -46.24 -8.79 32.84
C ILE A 68 -45.81 -9.41 34.16
N GLN A 69 -44.50 -9.40 34.46
CA GLN A 69 -43.99 -9.89 35.73
C GLN A 69 -44.55 -9.09 36.92
N ALA A 70 -44.54 -7.76 36.86
CA ALA A 70 -45.09 -6.92 37.92
C ALA A 70 -46.60 -7.13 38.11
N GLU A 71 -47.34 -7.32 37.02
CA GLU A 71 -48.77 -7.63 37.06
C GLU A 71 -49.03 -8.99 37.72
N LEU A 72 -48.25 -10.02 37.34
CA LEU A 72 -48.30 -11.34 37.96
C LEU A 72 -48.03 -11.27 39.48
N GLU A 73 -46.99 -10.54 39.90
CA GLU A 73 -46.65 -10.35 41.31
C GLU A 73 -47.78 -9.63 42.07
N SER A 74 -48.39 -8.60 41.47
CA SER A 74 -49.54 -7.90 42.04
C SER A 74 -50.74 -8.82 42.22
N LYS A 75 -51.06 -9.65 41.21
CA LYS A 75 -52.19 -10.58 41.27
C LYS A 75 -51.97 -11.70 42.29
N GLN A 76 -50.74 -12.20 42.41
CA GLN A 76 -50.38 -13.18 43.44
C GLN A 76 -50.53 -12.61 44.85
N LYS A 77 -50.19 -11.33 45.05
CA LYS A 77 -50.43 -10.65 46.34
C LYS A 77 -51.91 -10.53 46.64
N GLU A 78 -52.72 -10.08 45.68
CA GLU A 78 -54.17 -9.98 45.80
C GLU A 78 -54.81 -11.34 46.13
N LEU A 79 -54.39 -12.40 45.43
CA LEU A 79 -54.85 -13.77 45.69
C LEU A 79 -54.54 -14.21 47.13
N LYS A 80 -53.35 -13.87 47.65
CA LYS A 80 -52.96 -14.20 49.01
C LYS A 80 -53.83 -13.50 50.06
N GLU A 81 -54.19 -12.24 49.80
CA GLU A 81 -55.09 -11.47 50.67
C GLU A 81 -56.51 -12.04 50.65
N VAL A 82 -57.07 -12.31 49.46
CA VAL A 82 -58.40 -12.92 49.31
C VAL A 82 -58.47 -14.28 50.00
N ASN A 83 -57.46 -15.14 49.81
CA ASN A 83 -57.40 -16.44 50.47
C ASN A 83 -57.36 -16.35 52.00
N ALA A 84 -56.79 -15.28 52.57
CA ALA A 84 -56.80 -15.06 54.02
C ALA A 84 -58.15 -14.57 54.54
N GLN A 85 -58.96 -13.90 53.72
CA GLN A 85 -60.28 -13.35 54.09
C GLN A 85 -61.39 -14.42 54.05
N ILE A 86 -61.34 -15.36 53.10
CA ILE A 86 -62.35 -16.43 52.97
C ILE A 86 -62.64 -17.15 54.29
N PRO A 87 -61.65 -17.69 55.05
CA PRO A 87 -61.95 -18.41 56.29
C PRO A 87 -62.54 -17.50 57.38
N VAL A 88 -62.23 -16.20 57.37
CA VAL A 88 -62.80 -15.23 58.32
C VAL A 88 -64.30 -15.03 58.03
N ALA A 89 -64.66 -14.76 56.77
CA ALA A 89 -66.06 -14.62 56.36
C ALA A 89 -66.89 -15.88 56.69
N VAL A 90 -66.32 -17.07 56.48
CA VAL A 90 -66.97 -18.34 56.85
C VAL A 90 -67.14 -18.48 58.36
N GLN A 91 -66.15 -18.09 59.17
CA GLN A 91 -66.24 -18.15 60.63
C GLN A 91 -67.27 -17.16 61.20
N GLU A 92 -67.41 -16.00 60.57
CA GLU A 92 -68.38 -14.96 60.94
C GLU A 92 -69.80 -15.24 60.44
N GLY A 93 -69.99 -16.30 59.63
CA GLY A 93 -71.29 -16.69 59.07
C GLY A 93 -71.74 -15.79 57.91
N GLU A 94 -70.82 -15.05 57.29
CA GLU A 94 -71.08 -14.19 56.15
C GLU A 94 -71.00 -14.98 54.83
N ASP A 95 -71.95 -15.89 54.62
CA ASP A 95 -71.92 -16.84 53.49
C ASP A 95 -71.90 -16.14 52.11
N GLU A 96 -72.65 -15.04 51.94
CA GLU A 96 -72.65 -14.26 50.70
C GLU A 96 -71.28 -13.65 50.41
N ALA A 97 -70.62 -13.09 51.44
CA ALA A 97 -69.28 -12.51 51.31
C ALA A 97 -68.24 -13.60 51.00
N ALA A 98 -68.34 -14.76 51.66
CA ALA A 98 -67.49 -15.91 51.38
C ALA A 98 -67.62 -16.41 49.93
N MET A 99 -68.85 -16.48 49.39
CA MET A 99 -69.07 -16.85 47.99
C MET A 99 -68.43 -15.87 47.01
N VAL A 100 -68.56 -14.55 47.26
CA VAL A 100 -67.93 -13.52 46.41
C VAL A 100 -66.40 -13.60 46.46
N LEU A 101 -65.82 -13.81 47.65
CA LEU A 101 -64.37 -13.97 47.80
C LEU A 101 -63.85 -15.24 47.11
N ILE A 102 -64.61 -16.34 47.16
CA ILE A 102 -64.27 -17.59 46.45
C ILE A 102 -64.29 -17.37 44.93
N GLN A 103 -65.33 -16.71 44.40
CA GLN A 103 -65.39 -16.37 42.98
C GLN A 103 -64.19 -15.50 42.58
N ARG A 104 -63.85 -14.50 43.41
CA ARG A 104 -62.69 -13.64 43.16
C ARG A 104 -61.37 -14.41 43.16
N ARG A 105 -61.19 -15.36 44.09
CA ARG A 105 -60.02 -16.26 44.11
C ARG A 105 -59.91 -17.01 42.78
N ASP A 106 -61.01 -17.60 42.30
CA ASP A 106 -61.01 -18.41 41.08
C ASP A 106 -60.67 -17.57 39.84
N GLU A 107 -61.17 -16.33 39.75
CA GLU A 107 -60.79 -15.37 38.72
C GLU A 107 -59.30 -15.02 38.76
N LEU A 108 -58.75 -14.79 39.96
CA LEU A 108 -57.35 -14.48 40.16
C LEU A 108 -56.45 -15.66 39.78
N ASP A 109 -56.82 -16.89 40.17
CA ASP A 109 -56.08 -18.10 39.82
C ASP A 109 -56.03 -18.33 38.30
N ALA A 110 -57.15 -18.10 37.60
CA ALA A 110 -57.21 -18.16 36.14
C ALA A 110 -56.27 -17.11 35.51
N SER A 111 -56.37 -15.85 35.94
CA SER A 111 -55.53 -14.75 35.44
C SER A 111 -54.03 -14.97 35.71
N ILE A 112 -53.67 -15.47 36.90
CA ILE A 112 -52.29 -15.81 37.26
C ILE A 112 -51.75 -16.91 36.35
N THR A 113 -52.58 -17.90 36.01
CA THR A 113 -52.19 -19.00 35.11
C THR A 113 -51.89 -18.47 33.71
N GLU A 114 -52.75 -17.60 33.18
CA GLU A 114 -52.56 -16.95 31.88
C GLU A 114 -51.29 -16.08 31.86
N LEU A 115 -51.11 -15.22 32.87
CA LEU A 115 -49.94 -14.35 33.00
C LEU A 115 -48.64 -15.14 33.12
N ARG A 116 -48.64 -16.31 33.78
CA ARG A 116 -47.46 -17.19 33.84
C ARG A 116 -47.05 -17.72 32.47
N ILE A 117 -48.03 -18.20 31.68
CA ILE A 117 -47.80 -18.70 30.32
C ILE A 117 -47.28 -17.56 29.42
N GLU A 118 -47.89 -16.38 29.53
CA GLU A 118 -47.44 -15.21 28.76
C GLU A 118 -46.03 -14.76 29.17
N LEU A 119 -45.75 -14.70 30.48
CA LEU A 119 -44.44 -14.33 31.00
C LEU A 119 -43.34 -15.28 30.51
N GLU A 120 -43.60 -16.60 30.49
CA GLU A 120 -42.65 -17.58 29.96
C GLU A 120 -42.32 -17.29 28.49
N LYS A 121 -43.36 -17.11 27.67
CA LYS A 121 -43.22 -16.82 26.23
C LYS A 121 -42.44 -15.52 25.99
N ILE A 122 -42.83 -14.43 26.66
CA ILE A 122 -42.18 -13.13 26.47
C ILE A 122 -40.76 -13.13 27.05
N SER A 123 -40.50 -13.89 28.12
CA SER A 123 -39.14 -14.05 28.67
C SER A 123 -38.20 -14.74 27.69
N ALA A 124 -38.64 -15.81 27.02
CA ALA A 124 -37.88 -16.46 25.96
C ALA A 124 -37.58 -15.49 24.80
N GLN A 125 -38.59 -14.76 24.34
CA GLN A 125 -38.41 -13.74 23.28
C GLN A 125 -37.44 -12.64 23.69
N ALA A 126 -37.50 -12.17 24.95
CA ALA A 126 -36.60 -11.15 25.46
C ALA A 126 -35.15 -11.64 25.50
N GLU A 127 -34.93 -12.91 25.85
CA GLU A 127 -33.60 -13.51 25.89
C GLU A 127 -33.03 -13.71 24.47
N ASP A 128 -33.81 -14.29 23.57
CA ASP A 128 -33.43 -14.45 22.16
C ASP A 128 -33.08 -13.11 21.53
N ALA A 129 -33.89 -12.07 21.78
CA ALA A 129 -33.67 -10.74 21.24
C ALA A 129 -32.39 -10.09 21.78
N LYS A 130 -32.04 -10.31 23.05
CA LYS A 130 -30.76 -9.84 23.64
C LYS A 130 -29.57 -10.57 23.03
N GLN A 131 -29.65 -11.88 22.87
CA GLN A 131 -28.58 -12.68 22.26
C GLN A 131 -28.34 -12.24 20.81
N GLY A 132 -29.41 -11.98 20.06
CA GLY A 132 -29.32 -11.43 18.70
C GLY A 132 -28.66 -10.05 18.66
N LEU A 133 -28.99 -9.17 19.61
CA LEU A 133 -28.36 -7.86 19.71
C LEU A 133 -26.85 -7.95 20.00
N LEU A 134 -26.44 -8.84 20.91
CA LEU A 134 -25.04 -9.09 21.23
C LEU A 134 -24.27 -9.69 20.04
N ALA A 135 -24.88 -10.65 19.33
CA ALA A 135 -24.29 -11.21 18.11
C ALA A 135 -24.07 -10.12 17.05
N PHE A 136 -25.07 -9.26 16.84
CA PHE A 136 -24.98 -8.14 15.90
C PHE A 136 -23.90 -7.11 16.30
N GLN A 137 -23.75 -6.84 17.60
CA GLN A 137 -22.63 -6.04 18.10
C GLN A 137 -21.28 -6.70 17.78
N GLY A 138 -21.17 -8.02 17.94
CA GLY A 138 -19.97 -8.78 17.56
C GLY A 138 -19.63 -8.68 16.07
N GLU A 139 -20.62 -8.67 15.19
CA GLU A 139 -20.44 -8.47 13.74
C GLU A 139 -19.91 -7.06 13.42
N ILE A 140 -20.39 -6.03 14.11
CA ILE A 140 -19.86 -4.65 13.98
C ILE A 140 -18.38 -4.61 14.35
N GLU A 141 -18.01 -5.21 15.48
CA GLU A 141 -16.62 -5.24 15.93
C GLU A 141 -15.73 -6.07 14.99
N LYS A 142 -16.26 -7.16 14.42
CA LYS A 142 -15.56 -7.92 13.39
C LYS A 142 -15.29 -7.06 12.15
N LEU A 143 -16.29 -6.31 11.68
CA LEU A 143 -16.15 -5.45 10.50
C LEU A 143 -15.15 -4.31 10.73
N LYS A 144 -15.09 -3.74 11.95
CA LYS A 144 -14.07 -2.75 12.32
C LYS A 144 -12.65 -3.31 12.24
N ARG A 145 -12.43 -4.52 12.78
CA ARG A 145 -11.12 -5.20 12.67
C ARG A 145 -10.75 -5.50 11.22
N GLU A 146 -11.73 -5.94 10.43
CA GLU A 146 -11.52 -6.20 9.00
C GLU A 146 -11.13 -4.91 8.24
N LYS A 147 -11.78 -3.78 8.55
CA LYS A 147 -11.38 -2.46 8.03
C LYS A 147 -9.90 -2.19 8.32
N GLU A 148 -9.48 -2.29 9.58
CA GLU A 148 -8.09 -2.05 9.99
C GLU A 148 -7.10 -2.95 9.25
N GLU A 149 -7.41 -4.25 9.16
CA GLU A 149 -6.59 -5.22 8.44
C GLU A 149 -6.46 -4.89 6.94
N MET A 150 -7.56 -4.52 6.29
CA MET A 150 -7.54 -4.19 4.86
C MET A 150 -6.81 -2.87 4.58
N LEU A 151 -6.93 -1.87 5.45
CA LEU A 151 -6.18 -0.62 5.33
C LEU A 151 -4.68 -0.85 5.51
N ALA A 152 -4.28 -1.69 6.46
CA ALA A 152 -2.88 -2.07 6.63
C ALA A 152 -2.32 -2.80 5.39
N LYS A 153 -3.11 -3.72 4.81
CA LYS A 153 -2.75 -4.40 3.55
C LYS A 153 -2.61 -3.43 2.38
N LYS A 154 -3.55 -2.47 2.25
CA LYS A 154 -3.49 -1.42 1.24
C LYS A 154 -2.21 -0.59 1.38
N ALA A 155 -1.93 -0.08 2.57
CA ALA A 155 -0.71 0.70 2.83
C ALA A 155 0.57 -0.09 2.54
N ASN A 156 0.61 -1.40 2.87
CA ASN A 156 1.74 -2.26 2.54
C ASN A 156 1.92 -2.43 1.02
N ALA A 157 0.83 -2.61 0.29
CA ALA A 157 0.85 -2.71 -1.18
C ALA A 157 1.32 -1.40 -1.82
N GLU A 158 0.81 -0.26 -1.37
CA GLU A 158 1.22 1.08 -1.82
C GLU A 158 2.72 1.31 -1.58
N ALA A 159 3.23 0.97 -0.40
CA ALA A 159 4.66 1.07 -0.10
C ALA A 159 5.52 0.19 -1.03
N ARG A 160 5.06 -1.03 -1.34
CA ARG A 160 5.77 -1.93 -2.28
C ARG A 160 5.79 -1.37 -3.70
N ILE A 161 4.68 -0.78 -4.16
CA ILE A 161 4.59 -0.14 -5.48
C ILE A 161 5.55 1.05 -5.53
N GLN A 162 5.53 1.92 -4.53
CA GLN A 162 6.42 3.09 -4.46
C GLN A 162 7.90 2.70 -4.45
N ILE A 163 8.27 1.65 -3.70
CA ILE A 163 9.64 1.10 -3.72
C ILE A 163 10.02 0.66 -5.15
N ARG A 164 9.14 -0.06 -5.84
CA ARG A 164 9.38 -0.53 -7.20
C ARG A 164 9.55 0.62 -8.19
N GLU A 165 8.65 1.60 -8.15
CA GLU A 165 8.71 2.80 -9.01
C GLU A 165 9.99 3.60 -8.76
N THR A 166 10.42 3.70 -7.50
CA THR A 166 11.69 4.36 -7.15
C THR A 166 12.88 3.59 -7.69
N LEU A 167 12.89 2.25 -7.58
CA LEU A 167 13.96 1.41 -8.13
C LEU A 167 14.00 1.43 -9.66
N ASP A 168 12.85 1.42 -10.33
CA ASP A 168 12.74 1.54 -11.78
C ASP A 168 13.19 2.94 -12.25
N GLY A 169 12.85 3.99 -11.48
CA GLY A 169 13.32 5.36 -11.71
C GLY A 169 14.82 5.56 -11.45
N LEU A 170 15.42 4.72 -10.60
CA LEU A 170 16.87 4.62 -10.37
C LEU A 170 17.56 3.67 -11.37
N SER A 171 16.89 3.27 -12.46
CA SER A 171 17.46 2.37 -13.47
C SER A 171 18.87 2.79 -13.87
N MET A 172 19.80 1.85 -13.70
CA MET A 172 21.21 1.95 -14.07
C MET A 172 21.40 2.31 -15.55
N ASP A 173 20.41 2.15 -16.43
CA ASP A 173 20.56 2.42 -17.86
C ASP A 173 20.78 3.91 -18.17
N ALA A 174 20.12 4.81 -17.43
CA ALA A 174 20.32 6.26 -17.61
C ALA A 174 21.69 6.70 -17.10
N ASP A 175 22.09 6.19 -15.93
CA ASP A 175 23.38 6.49 -15.32
C ASP A 175 24.55 5.86 -16.10
N ILE A 176 24.41 4.62 -16.59
CA ILE A 176 25.41 3.95 -17.46
C ILE A 176 25.59 4.73 -18.76
N LYS A 177 24.49 5.13 -19.42
CA LYS A 177 24.57 5.87 -20.68
C LYS A 177 25.15 7.27 -20.50
N ALA A 178 24.88 7.94 -19.37
CA ALA A 178 25.53 9.19 -19.02
C ALA A 178 27.04 9.02 -18.79
N LEU A 179 27.45 7.95 -18.09
CA LEU A 179 28.87 7.64 -17.86
C LEU A 179 29.61 7.24 -19.15
N GLU A 180 28.95 6.57 -20.09
CA GLU A 180 29.51 6.20 -21.39
C GLU A 180 29.82 7.43 -22.25
N ASN A 181 28.89 8.41 -22.31
CA ASN A 181 29.13 9.69 -23.00
C ASN A 181 30.29 10.48 -22.39
N VAL A 182 30.45 10.43 -21.06
CA VAL A 182 31.59 11.06 -20.37
C VAL A 182 32.89 10.35 -20.75
N ARG A 183 32.91 9.02 -20.81
CA ARG A 183 34.09 8.24 -21.23
C ARG A 183 34.50 8.59 -22.66
N GLU A 184 33.56 8.61 -23.60
CA GLU A 184 33.83 8.96 -25.00
C GLU A 184 34.36 10.40 -25.14
N SER A 185 33.83 11.35 -24.37
CA SER A 185 34.32 12.74 -24.35
C SER A 185 35.75 12.86 -23.81
N ILE A 186 36.09 12.08 -22.78
CA ILE A 186 37.46 12.02 -22.24
C ILE A 186 38.42 11.41 -23.26
N GLU A 187 38.04 10.29 -23.89
CA GLU A 187 38.85 9.65 -24.94
C GLU A 187 39.08 10.59 -26.12
N LYS A 188 38.05 11.32 -26.56
CA LYS A 188 38.18 12.33 -27.62
C LYS A 188 39.14 13.46 -27.24
N LYS A 189 39.04 13.98 -26.01
CA LYS A 189 39.97 15.02 -25.52
C LYS A 189 41.40 14.52 -25.38
N GLN A 190 41.59 13.26 -24.96
CA GLN A 190 42.91 12.63 -24.93
C GLN A 190 43.49 12.50 -26.34
N ALA A 191 42.70 12.01 -27.31
CA ALA A 191 43.13 11.94 -28.70
C ALA A 191 43.46 13.33 -29.28
N GLU A 192 42.69 14.37 -28.97
CA GLU A 192 42.99 15.75 -29.37
C GLU A 192 44.32 16.26 -28.74
N ALA A 193 44.58 15.93 -27.48
CA ALA A 193 45.83 16.28 -26.80
C ALA A 193 47.04 15.51 -27.38
N ASP A 194 46.88 14.22 -27.68
CA ASP A 194 47.92 13.39 -28.31
C ASP A 194 48.24 13.88 -29.73
N VAL A 195 47.23 14.25 -30.52
CA VAL A 195 47.42 14.89 -31.84
C VAL A 195 48.12 16.26 -31.68
N GLY A 196 47.75 17.05 -30.67
CA GLY A 196 48.44 18.30 -30.36
C GLY A 196 49.94 18.09 -30.07
N ALA A 197 50.27 17.05 -29.31
CA ALA A 197 51.66 16.67 -29.01
C ALA A 197 52.41 16.16 -30.26
N GLU A 198 51.75 15.40 -31.14
CA GLU A 198 52.34 14.98 -32.43
C GLU A 198 52.57 16.17 -33.38
N LEU A 199 51.67 17.14 -33.41
CA LEU A 199 51.79 18.35 -34.24
C LEU A 199 52.86 19.33 -33.73
N GLU A 200 53.01 19.49 -32.40
CA GLU A 200 54.14 20.23 -31.82
C GLU A 200 55.48 19.53 -32.09
N GLY A 201 55.48 18.19 -32.18
CA GLY A 201 56.64 17.40 -32.59
C GLY A 201 57.10 17.61 -34.03
N GLU A 202 56.28 18.23 -34.90
CA GLU A 202 56.54 18.38 -36.34
C GLU A 202 56.42 19.83 -36.87
N SER A 203 56.72 20.86 -36.08
CA SER A 203 56.64 22.24 -36.60
C SER A 203 57.49 22.46 -37.87
N LEU A 204 56.90 23.12 -38.86
CA LEU A 204 57.50 23.42 -40.17
C LEU A 204 58.83 24.16 -40.03
N ASP A 205 58.98 24.97 -38.97
CA ASP A 205 60.20 25.68 -38.61
C ASP A 205 61.34 24.75 -38.20
N ALA A 206 61.05 23.68 -37.46
CA ALA A 206 62.03 22.63 -37.14
C ALA A 206 62.48 21.88 -38.41
N LYS A 207 61.54 21.61 -39.35
CA LYS A 207 61.86 21.04 -40.67
C LYS A 207 62.69 22.01 -41.53
N LEU A 208 62.37 23.32 -41.55
CA LEU A 208 63.11 24.36 -42.28
C LEU A 208 64.52 24.57 -41.73
N ALA A 209 64.70 24.56 -40.41
CA ALA A 209 66.01 24.65 -39.76
C ALA A 209 66.91 23.46 -40.17
N LYS A 210 66.36 22.24 -40.19
CA LYS A 210 67.06 21.03 -40.67
C LYS A 210 67.44 21.12 -42.14
N ILE A 211 66.57 21.68 -43.00
CA ILE A 211 66.84 21.86 -44.43
C ILE A 211 67.93 22.91 -44.64
N LYS A 212 67.88 24.06 -43.95
CA LYS A 212 68.94 25.08 -44.00
C LYS A 212 70.30 24.52 -43.56
N ALA A 213 70.34 23.71 -42.51
CA ALA A 213 71.58 23.05 -42.07
C ALA A 213 72.14 22.10 -43.14
N LYS A 214 71.28 21.30 -43.80
CA LYS A 214 71.68 20.43 -44.90
C LYS A 214 72.16 21.20 -46.14
N ALA A 215 71.51 22.31 -46.48
CA ALA A 215 71.89 23.16 -47.62
C ALA A 215 73.23 23.88 -47.40
N ALA A 216 73.48 24.38 -46.18
CA ALA A 216 74.77 24.96 -45.81
C ALA A 216 75.93 23.95 -45.95
N THR A 217 75.66 22.68 -45.61
CA THR A 217 76.65 21.60 -45.75
C THR A 217 76.95 21.27 -47.22
N ALA A 218 75.95 21.39 -48.11
CA ALA A 218 76.14 21.18 -49.55
C ALA A 218 76.90 22.33 -50.21
N SER A 219 76.61 23.58 -49.84
CA SER A 219 77.33 24.77 -50.32
C SER A 219 78.82 24.74 -49.93
N ALA A 220 79.12 24.37 -48.69
CA ALA A 220 80.49 24.22 -48.22
C ALA A 220 81.28 23.14 -48.98
N ARG A 221 80.60 22.08 -49.46
CA ARG A 221 81.23 21.04 -50.30
C ARG A 221 81.50 21.53 -51.71
N GLN A 222 80.60 22.32 -52.32
CA GLN A 222 80.82 22.90 -53.64
C GLN A 222 81.97 23.91 -53.65
N GLU A 223 82.07 24.80 -52.65
CA GLU A 223 83.19 25.75 -52.54
C GLU A 223 84.54 25.03 -52.36
N LEU A 224 84.57 23.91 -51.63
CA LEU A 224 85.77 23.09 -51.46
C LEU A 224 86.21 22.41 -52.77
N GLU A 225 85.26 21.94 -53.59
CA GLU A 225 85.56 21.37 -54.90
C GLU A 225 86.09 22.43 -55.88
N GLU A 226 85.52 23.63 -55.89
CA GLU A 226 86.01 24.73 -56.72
C GLU A 226 87.43 25.17 -56.32
N MET A 227 87.72 25.26 -55.01
CA MET A 227 89.08 25.56 -54.55
C MET A 227 90.09 24.48 -54.99
N LYS A 228 89.73 23.19 -54.92
CA LYS A 228 90.57 22.10 -55.41
C LYS A 228 90.85 22.21 -56.92
N ARG A 229 89.83 22.55 -57.72
CA ARG A 229 89.99 22.76 -59.17
C ARG A 229 90.92 23.93 -59.48
N LYS A 230 90.79 25.05 -58.76
CA LYS A 230 91.67 26.22 -58.91
C LYS A 230 93.13 25.89 -58.58
N LEU A 231 93.38 25.12 -57.52
CA LEU A 231 94.73 24.68 -57.14
C LEU A 231 95.36 23.74 -58.18
N ALA A 232 94.59 22.82 -58.75
CA ALA A 232 95.06 21.94 -59.81
C ALA A 232 95.44 22.72 -61.08
N ALA A 233 94.63 23.71 -61.46
CA ALA A 233 94.91 24.58 -62.61
C ALA A 233 96.18 25.45 -62.42
N SER A 234 96.44 25.92 -61.18
CA SER A 234 97.67 26.67 -60.86
C SER A 234 98.94 25.80 -60.87
N GLN A 235 98.83 24.51 -60.57
CA GLN A 235 99.96 23.58 -60.65
C GLN A 235 100.30 23.20 -62.10
N GLN A 236 99.29 23.09 -62.97
CA GLN A 236 99.48 22.80 -64.40
C GLN A 236 100.11 23.99 -65.17
N SER A 237 99.82 25.22 -64.76
CA SER A 237 100.41 26.43 -65.35
C SER A 237 101.85 26.70 -64.90
N GLN A 238 102.26 26.20 -63.73
CA GLN A 238 103.68 26.23 -63.31
C GLN A 238 104.52 25.13 -63.97
N ALA A 239 103.95 23.97 -64.30
CA ALA A 239 104.66 22.92 -65.04
C ALA A 239 104.92 23.30 -66.51
N ALA A 240 103.98 23.98 -67.18
CA ALA A 240 104.14 24.43 -68.57
C ALA A 240 105.15 25.58 -68.73
N ALA A 241 105.35 26.41 -67.69
CA ALA A 241 106.34 27.48 -67.70
C ALA A 241 107.79 26.98 -67.52
N ALA A 242 107.98 25.78 -66.96
CA ALA A 242 109.29 25.16 -66.80
C ALA A 242 109.80 24.49 -68.11
N ASP A 243 108.92 23.97 -68.95
CA ASP A 243 109.29 23.33 -70.22
C ASP A 243 109.70 24.35 -71.31
N ALA A 244 109.03 25.52 -71.35
CA ALA A 244 109.32 26.58 -72.33
C ALA A 244 110.70 27.25 -72.15
N ALA A 245 111.31 27.13 -70.96
CA ALA A 245 112.66 27.64 -70.69
C ALA A 245 113.78 26.71 -71.18
N SER A 246 113.46 25.48 -71.60
CA SER A 246 114.45 24.46 -72.00
C SER A 246 114.71 24.39 -73.52
N GLU A 247 113.80 24.87 -74.39
CA GLU A 247 113.94 24.76 -75.85
C GLU A 247 114.66 25.93 -76.55
N VAL A 248 114.71 27.14 -75.97
CA VAL A 248 115.34 28.30 -76.64
C VAL A 248 116.90 28.22 -76.65
N LYS A 249 117.49 27.30 -75.88
CA LYS A 249 118.97 27.15 -75.79
C LYS A 249 119.58 26.21 -76.84
N LYS A 250 118.82 25.69 -77.81
CA LYS A 250 119.29 24.68 -78.79
C LYS A 250 119.37 25.14 -80.26
N THR A 251 119.21 26.44 -80.54
CA THR A 251 119.52 27.01 -81.85
C THR A 251 120.31 28.31 -81.70
N MET A 252 121.54 28.14 -81.19
CA MET A 252 122.72 28.74 -81.81
C MET A 252 123.32 27.72 -82.77
#